data_AF-Q201P7-F1
#
_entry.id   AF-Q201P7-F1
#
_cell.length_a   1.000
_cell.length_b   1.000
_cell.length_c   1.000
_cell.angle_alpha   90.00
_cell.angle_beta   90.00
_cell.angle_gamma   90.00
#
_symmetry.space_group_name_H-M   'P 1'
#
loop_
_entity.id
_entity.type
_entity.pdbx_description
1 polymer ?
#
loop_
_entity_poly.entity_id
_entity_poly.type
_entity_poly.pdbx_seq_one_letter_code
_entity_poly.pdbx_strand_id
1 'polypeptide(L)'
;FNEVEPNPSTNTVYKGLEMMVDFQPDTIIALGGGSAMDAAKAMWMFFEHPETSFFGAKQKFLDIGKRTYKIGMPENATFICIPTTSGTGSEVTPFAVITDSETNVKYPLADFALTPDVAIIDPQFVMSVPKSVTADTGMDVLTH
;
A
#
# COMPACT_ATOMS: atom_id res chain seq x y z
N PHE A 1 13.69 3.49 0.72
CA PHE A 1 12.91 4.67 1.12
C PHE A 1 12.40 4.45 2.55
N ASN A 2 12.62 5.37 3.49
CA ASN A 2 12.27 5.20 4.91
C ASN A 2 11.50 6.38 5.50
N GLU A 3 10.95 7.26 4.66
CA GLU A 3 10.26 8.47 5.09
C GLU A 3 8.74 8.29 5.23
N VAL A 4 8.26 7.04 5.30
CA VAL A 4 6.83 6.75 5.38
C VAL A 4 6.29 7.03 6.78
N GLU A 5 5.36 7.98 6.87
CA GLU A 5 4.61 8.34 8.06
C GLU A 5 3.37 7.45 8.27
N PRO A 6 2.84 7.36 9.51
CA PRO A 6 1.53 6.76 9.75
C PRO A 6 0.43 7.49 8.95
N ASN A 7 -0.44 6.72 8.29
CA ASN A 7 -1.47 7.23 7.36
C ASN A 7 -0.85 8.00 6.17
N PRO A 8 -0.10 7.30 5.30
CA PRO A 8 0.77 7.92 4.32
C PRO A 8 0.02 8.88 3.40
N SER A 9 0.67 10.00 3.10
CA SER A 9 0.12 11.07 2.27
C SER A 9 0.52 10.93 0.80
N THR A 10 -0.21 11.62 -0.08
CA THR A 10 0.16 11.70 -1.51
C THR A 10 1.57 12.28 -1.71
N ASN A 11 2.01 13.21 -0.86
CA ASN A 11 3.36 13.78 -0.93
C ASN A 11 4.44 12.71 -0.72
N THR A 12 4.29 11.87 0.30
CA THR A 12 5.20 10.76 0.58
C THR A 12 5.23 9.75 -0.56
N VAL A 13 4.06 9.40 -1.10
CA VAL A 13 3.94 8.50 -2.26
C VAL A 13 4.69 9.05 -3.46
N TYR A 14 4.45 10.32 -3.84
CA TYR A 14 5.13 10.92 -5.00
C TYR A 14 6.63 11.05 -4.82
N LYS A 15 7.10 11.36 -3.60
CA LYS A 15 8.54 11.38 -3.29
C LYS A 15 9.18 10.00 -3.45
N GLY A 16 8.50 8.93 -3.02
CA GLY A 16 8.97 7.56 -3.23
C GLY A 16 8.94 7.14 -4.70
N LEU A 17 7.91 7.57 -5.44
CA LEU A 17 7.78 7.33 -6.87
C LEU A 17 8.92 7.96 -7.67
N GLU A 18 9.31 9.20 -7.38
CA GLU A 18 10.46 9.86 -8.05
C GLU A 18 11.72 8.99 -7.93
N MET A 19 11.99 8.46 -6.73
CA MET A 19 13.12 7.56 -6.51
C MET A 19 12.98 6.23 -7.27
N MET A 20 11.78 5.67 -7.39
CA MET A 20 11.54 4.46 -8.17
C MET A 20 11.73 4.70 -9.67
N VAL A 21 11.27 5.84 -10.19
CA VAL A 21 11.46 6.22 -11.60
C VAL A 21 12.94 6.39 -11.93
N ASP A 22 13.72 7.01 -11.04
CA ASP A 22 15.17 7.16 -11.26
C ASP A 22 15.92 5.82 -11.14
N PHE A 23 15.50 4.96 -10.22
CA PHE A 23 16.18 3.69 -9.94
C PHE A 23 15.80 2.55 -10.88
N GLN A 24 14.56 2.56 -11.40
CA GLN A 24 13.95 1.51 -12.21
C GLN A 24 14.02 0.12 -11.54
N PRO A 25 13.36 -0.09 -10.38
CA PRO A 25 13.38 -1.37 -9.69
C PRO A 25 12.66 -2.46 -10.50
N ASP A 26 13.21 -3.67 -10.47
CA ASP A 26 12.56 -4.91 -10.91
C ASP A 26 11.87 -5.66 -9.75
N THR A 27 12.14 -5.25 -8.51
CA THR A 27 11.52 -5.78 -7.30
C THR A 27 11.34 -4.67 -6.27
N ILE A 28 10.15 -4.60 -5.69
CA ILE A 28 9.77 -3.66 -4.63
C ILE A 28 9.44 -4.46 -3.38
N ILE A 29 10.09 -4.14 -2.27
CA ILE A 29 9.86 -4.80 -0.97
C ILE A 29 9.27 -3.79 0.01
N ALA A 30 8.03 -4.04 0.42
CA ALA A 30 7.36 -3.31 1.47
C ALA A 30 7.56 -4.04 2.81
N LEU A 31 8.41 -3.48 3.68
CA LEU A 31 8.65 -3.99 5.04
C LEU A 31 8.05 -3.03 6.06
N GLY A 32 7.05 -3.47 6.82
CA GLY A 32 6.45 -2.67 7.89
C GLY A 32 5.01 -3.05 8.21
N GLY A 33 4.28 -2.16 8.90
CA GLY A 33 2.84 -2.28 9.09
C GLY A 33 2.05 -1.77 7.88
N GLY A 34 0.72 -1.63 8.03
CA GLY A 34 -0.17 -1.20 6.95
C GLY A 34 0.23 0.11 6.28
N SER A 35 0.70 1.13 7.01
CA SER A 35 1.13 2.40 6.40
C SER A 35 2.30 2.23 5.41
N ALA A 36 3.28 1.38 5.73
CA ALA A 36 4.40 1.12 4.83
C ALA A 36 3.95 0.35 3.57
N MET A 37 3.10 -0.66 3.75
CA MET A 37 2.57 -1.47 2.65
C MET A 37 1.66 -0.65 1.73
N ASP A 38 0.75 0.15 2.29
CA ASP A 38 -0.17 0.97 1.53
C ASP A 38 0.57 2.06 0.74
N ALA A 39 1.57 2.71 1.35
CA ALA A 39 2.42 3.67 0.65
C ALA A 39 3.17 3.01 -0.51
N ALA A 40 3.78 1.85 -0.27
CA ALA A 40 4.53 1.12 -1.28
C ALA A 40 3.64 0.64 -2.43
N LYS A 41 2.41 0.17 -2.16
CA LYS A 41 1.43 -0.19 -3.19
C LYS A 41 1.07 1.00 -4.07
N ALA A 42 0.84 2.17 -3.47
CA ALA A 42 0.54 3.37 -4.23
C ALA A 42 1.74 3.83 -5.07
N MET A 43 2.96 3.77 -4.53
CA MET A 43 4.19 4.06 -5.29
C MET A 43 4.33 3.10 -6.48
N TRP A 44 4.15 1.80 -6.25
CA TRP A 44 4.22 0.76 -7.28
C TRP A 44 3.18 0.96 -8.38
N MET A 45 1.93 1.25 -8.02
CA MET A 45 0.86 1.56 -8.98
C MET A 45 1.22 2.69 -9.93
N PHE A 46 1.72 3.80 -9.40
CA PHE A 46 2.11 4.95 -10.22
C PHE A 46 3.41 4.71 -11.00
N PHE A 47 4.28 3.82 -10.53
CA PHE A 47 5.48 3.40 -11.25
C PHE A 47 5.13 2.55 -12.47
N GLU A 48 4.24 1.57 -12.31
CA GLU A 48 3.78 0.67 -13.37
C GLU A 48 2.89 1.37 -14.39
N HIS A 49 2.09 2.33 -13.94
CA HIS A 49 1.14 3.07 -14.76
C HIS A 49 1.31 4.59 -14.58
N PRO A 50 2.31 5.21 -15.22
CA PRO A 50 2.60 6.65 -15.09
C PRO A 50 1.45 7.56 -15.56
N GLU A 51 0.57 7.07 -16.43
CA GLU A 51 -0.67 7.73 -16.84
C GLU A 51 -1.74 7.76 -15.73
N THR A 52 -1.51 7.00 -14.65
CA THR A 52 -2.44 6.92 -13.53
C THR A 52 -2.41 8.18 -12.67
N SER A 53 -3.56 8.82 -12.51
CA SER A 53 -3.69 9.97 -11.61
C SER A 53 -4.32 9.56 -10.28
N PHE A 54 -3.86 10.17 -9.18
CA PHE A 54 -4.50 9.95 -7.87
C PHE A 54 -5.98 10.33 -7.88
N PHE A 55 -6.35 11.38 -8.63
CA PHE A 55 -7.75 11.77 -8.81
C PHE A 55 -8.59 10.68 -9.49
N GLY A 56 -8.05 10.01 -10.51
CA GLY A 56 -8.70 8.87 -11.17
C GLY A 56 -8.78 7.65 -10.24
N ALA A 57 -7.67 7.31 -9.57
CA ALA A 57 -7.58 6.17 -8.68
C ALA A 57 -8.48 6.29 -7.44
N LYS A 58 -8.73 7.52 -6.94
CA LYS A 58 -9.61 7.76 -5.79
C LYS A 58 -11.11 7.83 -6.13
N GLN A 59 -11.49 7.75 -7.41
CA GLN A 59 -12.91 7.82 -7.77
C GLN A 59 -13.70 6.70 -7.10
N LYS A 60 -14.85 7.05 -6.53
CA LYS A 60 -15.71 6.11 -5.82
C LYS A 60 -16.15 5.00 -6.76
N PHE A 61 -15.84 3.76 -6.39
CA PHE A 61 -16.39 2.58 -7.03
C PHE A 61 -17.68 2.16 -6.30
N LEU A 62 -18.71 1.79 -7.07
CA LEU A 62 -19.91 1.12 -6.54
C LEU A 62 -19.60 -0.36 -6.20
N ASP A 63 -18.57 -0.92 -6.84
CA ASP A 63 -18.14 -2.32 -6.77
C ASP A 63 -16.69 -2.39 -7.29
N ILE A 64 -15.84 -3.20 -6.65
CA ILE A 64 -14.43 -3.39 -7.05
C ILE A 64 -14.35 -3.85 -8.51
N GLY A 65 -15.34 -4.61 -9.00
CA GLY A 65 -15.39 -5.11 -10.38
C GLY A 65 -16.01 -4.14 -11.41
N LYS A 66 -16.67 -3.04 -11.01
CA LYS A 66 -17.35 -2.11 -11.92
C LYS A 66 -16.77 -0.71 -11.83
N ARG A 67 -15.67 -0.52 -12.54
CA ARG A 67 -14.92 0.75 -12.55
C ARG A 67 -14.96 1.43 -13.89
N THR A 68 -15.09 2.75 -13.84
CA THR A 68 -14.85 3.67 -14.96
C THR A 68 -13.35 3.84 -15.23
N TYR A 69 -12.51 3.62 -14.22
CA TYR A 69 -11.05 3.74 -14.28
C TYR A 69 -10.41 2.37 -14.02
N LYS A 70 -9.74 1.79 -15.02
CA LYS A 70 -9.09 0.48 -14.92
C LYS A 70 -7.58 0.66 -14.85
N ILE A 71 -6.97 0.02 -13.87
CA ILE A 71 -5.52 -0.08 -13.74
C ILE A 71 -5.11 -1.41 -14.39
N GLY A 72 -4.03 -1.40 -15.18
CA GLY A 72 -3.50 -2.63 -15.79
C GLY A 72 -2.94 -3.57 -14.72
N MET A 73 -2.66 -4.81 -15.08
CA MET A 73 -1.81 -5.62 -14.21
C MET A 73 -0.37 -5.09 -14.30
N PRO A 74 0.37 -5.06 -13.19
CA PRO A 74 1.77 -4.65 -13.18
C PRO A 74 2.63 -5.64 -13.96
N GLU A 75 3.64 -5.13 -14.68
CA GLU A 75 4.49 -5.95 -15.57
C GLU A 75 5.99 -5.76 -15.31
N ASN A 76 6.40 -4.63 -14.73
CA ASN A 76 7.82 -4.25 -14.66
C ASN A 76 8.51 -4.73 -13.37
N ALA A 77 7.82 -4.66 -12.24
CA ALA A 77 8.38 -4.98 -10.92
C ALA A 77 7.53 -6.00 -10.17
N THR A 78 8.21 -6.96 -9.52
CA THR A 78 7.57 -7.86 -8.55
C THR A 78 7.38 -7.13 -7.21
N PHE A 79 6.20 -7.23 -6.62
CA PHE A 79 5.87 -6.57 -5.35
C PHE A 79 5.77 -7.58 -4.21
N ILE A 80 6.61 -7.37 -3.19
CA ILE A 80 6.75 -8.24 -2.03
C ILE A 80 6.34 -7.49 -0.77
N CYS A 81 5.43 -8.07 0.01
CA CYS A 81 5.04 -7.56 1.33
C CYS A 81 5.61 -8.42 2.46
N ILE A 82 6.20 -7.76 3.45
CA ILE A 82 6.72 -8.37 4.67
C ILE A 82 6.11 -7.63 5.87
N PRO A 83 4.98 -8.11 6.42
CA PRO A 83 4.31 -7.44 7.53
C PRO A 83 5.14 -7.53 8.82
N THR A 84 5.19 -6.42 9.56
CA THR A 84 5.85 -6.34 10.89
C THR A 84 4.84 -6.05 12.01
N THR A 85 3.55 -6.15 11.72
CA THR A 85 2.44 -6.11 12.68
C THR A 85 1.47 -7.24 12.38
N SER A 86 0.68 -7.65 13.37
CA SER A 86 -0.33 -8.71 13.23
C SER A 86 -1.73 -8.10 13.17
N GLY A 87 -2.00 -7.30 12.14
CA GLY A 87 -3.17 -6.43 12.06
C GLY A 87 -3.83 -6.37 10.69
N THR A 88 -3.29 -5.49 9.86
CA THR A 88 -4.00 -4.94 8.70
C THR A 88 -4.30 -5.93 7.59
N GLY A 89 -3.56 -7.04 7.48
CA GLY A 89 -3.67 -7.98 6.35
C GLY A 89 -3.34 -7.37 4.99
N SER A 90 -2.75 -6.17 4.93
CA SER A 90 -2.47 -5.46 3.67
C SER A 90 -1.59 -6.29 2.73
N GLU A 91 -0.76 -7.17 3.25
CA GLU A 91 0.09 -8.10 2.48
C GLU A 91 -0.68 -9.05 1.54
N VAL A 92 -1.99 -9.24 1.73
CA VAL A 92 -2.82 -10.10 0.85
C VAL A 92 -4.01 -9.38 0.22
N THR A 93 -4.19 -8.08 0.49
CA THR A 93 -5.37 -7.35 0.02
C THR A 93 -5.09 -6.48 -1.20
N PRO A 94 -6.10 -6.24 -2.05
CA PRO A 94 -6.03 -5.29 -3.16
C PRO A 94 -6.22 -3.82 -2.71
N PHE A 95 -6.06 -3.51 -1.41
CA PHE A 95 -6.36 -2.19 -0.85
C PHE A 95 -5.08 -1.43 -0.44
N ALA A 96 -5.13 -0.11 -0.56
CA ALA A 96 -4.18 0.82 0.02
C ALA A 96 -4.92 2.09 0.45
N VAL A 97 -4.67 2.61 1.65
CA VAL A 97 -5.31 3.84 2.13
C VAL A 97 -4.30 4.99 2.11
N ILE A 98 -4.56 5.98 1.26
CA ILE A 98 -3.68 7.15 1.08
C ILE A 98 -4.42 8.42 1.49
N THR A 99 -3.77 9.28 2.26
CA THR A 99 -4.27 10.60 2.66
C THR A 99 -3.96 11.61 1.56
N ASP A 100 -4.98 12.31 1.06
CA ASP A 100 -4.80 13.43 0.13
C ASP A 100 -4.16 14.62 0.88
N SER A 101 -2.97 15.03 0.45
CA SER A 101 -2.20 16.08 1.14
C SER A 101 -2.84 17.47 1.07
N GLU A 102 -3.72 17.72 0.11
CA GLU A 102 -4.41 19.01 -0.04
C GLU A 102 -5.68 19.06 0.81
N THR A 103 -6.44 17.96 0.83
CA THR A 103 -7.76 17.92 1.48
C THR A 103 -7.76 17.26 2.86
N ASN A 104 -6.67 16.57 3.23
CA ASN A 104 -6.54 15.73 4.44
C ASN A 104 -7.58 14.59 4.53
N VAL A 105 -8.20 14.24 3.41
CA VAL A 105 -9.18 13.15 3.33
C VAL A 105 -8.44 11.84 3.02
N LYS A 106 -8.76 10.78 3.76
CA LYS A 106 -8.27 9.42 3.46
C LYS A 106 -9.08 8.80 2.34
N TYR A 107 -8.40 8.33 1.31
CA TYR A 107 -9.01 7.64 0.19
C TYR A 107 -8.54 6.19 0.13
N PRO A 108 -9.47 5.21 0.10
CA PRO A 108 -9.13 3.84 -0.22
C PRO A 108 -8.90 3.75 -1.73
N LEU A 109 -7.67 3.43 -2.10
CA LEU A 109 -7.35 2.86 -3.39
C LEU A 109 -7.62 1.36 -3.25
N ALA A 110 -8.46 0.83 -4.10
CA ALA A 110 -8.65 -0.60 -4.24
C ALA A 110 -8.27 -0.93 -5.68
N ASP A 111 -7.64 -2.05 -6.00
CA ASP A 111 -7.61 -2.68 -7.33
C ASP A 111 -6.90 -4.03 -7.20
N PHE A 112 -7.31 -5.06 -7.96
CA PHE A 112 -6.60 -6.34 -7.92
C PHE A 112 -5.15 -6.22 -8.39
N ALA A 113 -4.85 -5.22 -9.23
CA ALA A 113 -3.49 -4.86 -9.61
C ALA A 113 -2.60 -4.42 -8.43
N LEU A 114 -3.19 -4.07 -7.27
CA LEU A 114 -2.46 -3.69 -6.05
C LEU A 114 -2.19 -4.88 -5.11
N THR A 115 -2.63 -6.09 -5.50
CA THR A 115 -2.39 -7.29 -4.69
C THR A 115 -0.91 -7.65 -4.77
N PRO A 116 -0.21 -7.83 -3.63
CA PRO A 116 1.20 -8.24 -3.67
C PRO A 116 1.38 -9.59 -4.36
N ASP A 117 2.48 -9.72 -5.12
CA ASP A 117 2.86 -10.98 -5.76
C ASP A 117 3.31 -12.02 -4.73
N VAL A 118 4.00 -11.55 -3.68
CA VAL A 118 4.52 -12.39 -2.60
C VAL A 118 4.23 -11.76 -1.24
N ALA A 119 3.67 -12.55 -0.32
CA ALA A 119 3.56 -12.21 1.09
C ALA A 119 4.48 -13.10 1.92
N ILE A 120 5.38 -12.51 2.70
CA ILE A 120 6.31 -13.23 3.59
C ILE A 120 5.90 -12.96 5.04
N ILE A 121 5.19 -13.91 5.65
CA ILE A 121 4.76 -13.81 7.04
C ILE A 121 5.79 -14.49 7.93
N ASP A 122 6.67 -13.69 8.54
CA ASP A 122 7.69 -14.19 9.45
C ASP A 122 7.47 -13.66 10.87
N PRO A 123 7.20 -14.55 11.86
CA PRO A 123 6.90 -14.14 13.23
C PRO A 123 8.07 -13.42 13.90
N GLN A 124 9.31 -13.56 13.41
CA GLN A 124 10.45 -12.86 13.99
C GLN A 124 10.28 -11.33 13.98
N PHE A 125 9.55 -10.79 13.00
CA PHE A 125 9.36 -9.35 12.85
C PHE A 125 8.28 -8.76 13.78
N VAL A 126 7.48 -9.59 14.45
CA VAL A 126 6.43 -9.12 15.38
C VAL A 126 6.80 -9.29 16.86
N MET A 127 7.91 -9.97 17.16
CA MET A 127 8.31 -10.30 18.53
C MET A 127 8.62 -9.07 19.40
N SER A 128 9.00 -7.94 18.79
CA SER A 128 9.32 -6.70 19.49
C SER A 128 8.18 -5.68 19.54
N VAL A 129 6.99 -6.02 19.05
CA VAL A 129 5.85 -5.08 18.98
C VAL A 129 5.36 -4.74 20.40
N PRO A 130 5.13 -3.46 20.72
CA PRO A 130 4.62 -3.06 22.04
C PRO A 130 3.22 -3.62 22.34
N LYS A 131 2.95 -3.94 23.61
CA LYS A 131 1.68 -4.56 24.05
C LYS A 131 0.42 -3.83 23.59
N SER A 132 0.43 -2.49 23.62
CA SER A 132 -0.73 -1.68 23.16
C SER A 132 -0.99 -1.90 21.67
N VAL A 133 0.06 -1.83 20.84
CA VAL A 133 -0.03 -2.07 19.40
C VAL A 133 -0.45 -3.51 19.11
N THR A 134 0.06 -4.50 19.86
CA THR A 134 -0.37 -5.89 19.76
C THR A 134 -1.87 -6.06 20.03
N ALA A 135 -2.40 -5.40 21.07
CA ALA A 135 -3.82 -5.45 21.38
C ALA A 135 -4.66 -4.78 20.29
N ASP A 136 -4.29 -3.57 19.87
CA ASP A 136 -5.03 -2.81 18.86
C ASP A 136 -5.07 -3.56 17.52
N THR A 137 -3.91 -4.05 17.06
CA THR A 137 -3.82 -4.82 15.81
C THR A 137 -4.51 -6.18 15.90
N GLY A 138 -4.48 -6.84 17.05
CA GLY A 138 -5.24 -8.07 17.26
C GLY A 138 -6.76 -7.86 17.21
N MET A 139 -7.26 -6.73 17.72
CA MET A 139 -8.68 -6.36 17.61
C MET A 139 -9.08 -5.99 16.18
N ASP A 140 -8.17 -5.39 15.41
CA ASP A 140 -8.34 -5.12 13.98
C ASP A 140 -8.53 -6.43 13.20
N VAL A 141 -7.67 -7.44 13.45
CA VAL A 141 -7.81 -8.79 12.88
C VAL A 141 -9.16 -9.42 13.20
N LEU A 142 -9.67 -9.27 14.43
CA LEU A 142 -10.96 -9.84 14.82
C LEU A 142 -12.15 -9.14 14.12
N THR A 143 -11.95 -7.89 13.68
CA THR A 143 -13.00 -7.08 13.05
C THR A 143 -13.09 -7.32 11.54
N HIS A 144 -11.97 -7.67 10.90
CA HIS A 144 -11.91 -8.03 9.47
C HIS A 144 -12.67 -9.32 9.16
#